data_AF-A0A9E3NW35-F1
#
_entry.id   AF-A0A9E3NW35-F1
#
_cell.length_a   1.000
_cell.length_b   1.000
_cell.length_c   1.000
_cell.angle_alpha   90.00
_cell.angle_beta   90.00
_cell.angle_gamma   90.00
#
_symmetry.space_group_name_H-M   'P 1'
#
loop_
_entity.id
_entity.type
_entity.pdbx_description
1 polymer ?
#
loop_
_entity_poly.entity_id
_entity_poly.type
_entity_poly.pdbx_seq_one_letter_code
_entity_poly.pdbx_strand_id
1 'polypeptide(L)' 'MRRSLHLIVVAAGLLSFATGCVKVAPYERGMLAHPTMTAEEISIGLDGHVRAVSEGASGGLGGGGGGCGCN' A
#
# COMPACT_ATOMS: atom_id res chain seq x y z
N MET A 1 -1.06 43.70 16.29
CA MET A 1 -0.12 42.63 16.71
C MET A 1 -0.70 41.22 16.57
N ARG A 2 -1.84 40.88 17.18
CA ARG A 2 -2.43 39.53 17.04
C ARG A 2 -2.96 39.23 15.62
N ARG A 3 -3.69 40.16 14.99
CA ARG A 3 -4.18 40.02 13.61
C ARG A 3 -3.05 39.86 12.57
N SER A 4 -1.97 40.63 12.73
CA SER A 4 -0.77 40.52 11.89
C SER A 4 -0.05 39.18 12.07
N LEU A 5 -0.05 38.62 13.30
CA LEU A 5 0.52 37.29 13.56
C LEU A 5 -0.27 36.18 12.85
N HIS A 6 -1.60 36.24 12.88
CA HIS A 6 -2.45 35.26 12.19
C HIS A 6 -2.25 35.31 10.67
N LEU A 7 -2.11 36.50 10.08
CA LEU A 7 -1.85 36.65 8.64
C LEU A 7 -0.51 36.03 8.22
N ILE A 8 0.53 36.20 9.04
CA ILE A 8 1.85 35.62 8.79
C ILE A 8 1.78 34.08 8.82
N VAL A 9 1.08 33.50 9.81
CA VAL A 9 0.94 32.04 9.95
C VAL A 9 0.18 31.44 8.76
N VAL A 10 -0.91 32.07 8.32
CA VAL A 10 -1.69 31.60 7.17
C VAL A 10 -0.88 31.67 5.87
N ALA A 11 -0.16 32.78 5.66
CA ALA A 11 0.71 32.94 4.49
C ALA A 11 1.84 31.90 4.46
N ALA A 12 2.46 31.61 5.60
CA ALA A 12 3.49 30.58 5.71
C ALA A 12 2.94 29.18 5.39
N GLY A 13 1.75 28.85 5.90
CA GLY A 13 1.08 27.58 5.64
C GLY A 13 0.71 27.38 4.16
N LEU A 14 0.27 28.44 3.48
CA LEU A 14 -0.02 28.40 2.04
C LEU A 14 1.23 28.16 1.20
N LEU A 15 2.37 28.76 1.58
CA LEU A 15 3.62 28.64 0.83
C LEU A 15 4.21 27.22 0.90
N SER A 16 4.00 26.49 2.00
CA SER A 16 4.45 25.10 2.13
C SER A 16 3.86 24.15 1.07
N PHE A 17 2.60 24.36 0.66
CA PHE A 17 1.95 23.49 -0.34
C PHE A 17 2.49 23.68 -1.76
N ALA A 18 3.19 24.78 -2.04
CA ALA A 18 3.76 25.05 -3.36
C ALA A 18 5.04 24.23 -3.66
N THR A 19 5.60 23.53 -2.67
CA THR A 19 6.89 22.81 -2.81
C THR A 19 6.77 21.36 -3.30
N GLY A 20 5.55 20.84 -3.48
CA GLY A 20 5.32 19.41 -3.80
C GLY A 20 5.43 19.02 -5.29
N CYS A 21 5.36 19.98 -6.20
CA CYS A 21 5.40 19.70 -7.65
C CYS A 21 6.79 20.00 -8.21
N VAL A 22 7.72 19.05 -8.08
CA VAL A 22 9.05 19.15 -8.72
C VAL A 22 9.08 18.34 -10.02
N LYS A 23 9.62 18.94 -11.09
CA LYS A 23 9.82 18.27 -12.36
C LYS A 23 11.10 17.45 -12.29
N VAL A 24 10.98 16.13 -12.16
CA VAL A 24 12.10 15.20 -12.14
C VAL A 24 12.44 14.70 -13.54
N ALA A 25 13.70 14.33 -13.77
CA ALA A 25 14.13 13.72 -15.00
C ALA A 25 13.47 12.33 -15.18
N PRO A 26 13.28 11.85 -16.43
CA PRO A 26 12.58 10.59 -16.68
C PRO A 26 13.13 9.37 -15.93
N TYR A 27 14.44 9.34 -15.65
CA TYR A 27 15.16 8.27 -14.95
C TYR A 27 15.13 8.39 -13.41
N GLU A 28 14.75 9.55 -12.87
CA GLU A 28 14.57 9.76 -11.41
C GLU A 28 13.17 9.29 -10.96
N ARG A 29 12.25 9.15 -11.90
CA ARG A 29 10.98 8.45 -11.67
C ARG A 29 11.35 6.98 -11.49
N GLY A 30 11.15 6.44 -10.29
CA GLY A 30 11.30 5.00 -10.07
C GLY A 30 10.42 4.17 -11.02
N MET A 31 10.55 2.85 -10.97
CA MET A 31 9.70 1.95 -11.77
C MET A 31 8.25 1.99 -11.26
N LEU A 32 7.44 2.92 -11.80
CA LEU A 32 5.98 2.89 -11.62
C LEU A 32 5.40 1.80 -12.54
N ALA A 33 4.60 0.90 -11.97
CA ALA A 33 4.03 -0.27 -12.65
C ALA A 33 5.10 -1.24 -13.21
N HIS A 34 5.91 -1.82 -12.31
CA HIS A 34 6.77 -2.95 -12.67
C HIS A 34 5.93 -4.05 -13.38
N PRO A 35 6.45 -4.78 -14.38
CA PRO A 35 5.68 -5.80 -15.11
C PRO A 35 5.04 -6.90 -14.25
N THR A 36 5.47 -7.05 -13.00
CA THR A 36 4.90 -7.97 -12.00
C THR A 36 3.76 -7.35 -11.17
N MET A 37 3.46 -6.06 -11.35
CA MET A 37 2.34 -5.37 -10.71
C MET A 37 1.07 -5.53 -11.55
N THR A 38 0.73 -6.77 -11.93
CA THR A 38 -0.50 -7.09 -12.68
C THR A 38 -1.58 -7.59 -11.72
N ALA A 39 -2.84 -7.30 -12.04
CA ALA A 39 -3.96 -7.77 -11.22
C ALA A 39 -4.18 -9.29 -11.31
N GLU A 40 -3.71 -9.93 -12.39
CA GLU A 40 -3.83 -11.38 -12.59
C GLU A 40 -3.03 -12.20 -11.57
N GLU A 41 -1.85 -11.73 -11.16
CA GLU A 41 -0.97 -12.54 -10.31
C GLU A 41 -1.45 -12.62 -8.85
N ILE A 42 -2.29 -11.67 -8.43
CA ILE A 42 -2.86 -11.64 -7.07
C ILE A 42 -4.02 -12.64 -6.91
N SER A 43 -4.78 -12.90 -7.97
CA SER A 43 -6.02 -13.69 -7.87
C SER A 43 -5.77 -15.20 -7.72
N ILE A 44 -4.70 -15.72 -8.35
CA ILE A 44 -4.44 -17.17 -8.46
C ILE A 44 -4.08 -17.80 -7.10
N GLY A 45 -3.36 -17.09 -6.23
CA GLY A 45 -2.97 -17.60 -4.91
C GLY A 45 -3.93 -17.26 -3.77
N LEU A 46 -4.70 -16.18 -3.91
CA LEU A 46 -5.54 -15.65 -2.83
C LEU A 46 -6.76 -16.53 -2.55
N ASP A 47 -7.40 -17.07 -3.58
CA ASP A 47 -8.60 -17.90 -3.43
C ASP A 47 -8.30 -19.21 -2.68
N GLY A 48 -7.16 -19.84 -2.98
CA GLY A 48 -6.68 -21.02 -2.26
C GLY A 48 -6.33 -20.72 -0.79
N HIS A 49 -5.71 -19.57 -0.53
CA HIS A 49 -5.41 -19.13 0.83
C HIS A 49 -6.68 -18.82 1.64
N VAL A 50 -7.66 -18.13 1.06
CA VAL A 50 -8.95 -17.81 1.68
C VAL A 50 -9.74 -19.09 1.98
N ARG A 51 -9.78 -20.05 1.04
CA ARG A 51 -10.41 -21.35 1.29
C ARG A 51 -9.69 -22.12 2.39
N ALA A 52 -8.36 -22.19 2.38
CA ALA A 52 -7.60 -22.88 3.42
C ALA A 52 -7.85 -22.32 4.83
N VAL A 53 -7.97 -20.99 4.97
CA VAL A 53 -8.32 -20.35 6.26
C VAL A 53 -9.77 -20.62 6.65
N SER A 54 -10.70 -20.55 5.70
CA SER A 54 -12.13 -20.76 5.93
C SER A 54 -12.47 -22.23 6.24
N GLU A 55 -11.72 -23.15 5.63
CA GLU A 55 -11.89 -24.60 5.71
C GLU A 55 -10.89 -25.24 6.71
N GLY A 56 -10.30 -24.47 7.64
CA GLY A 56 -9.28 -24.94 8.59
C GLY A 56 -9.65 -26.15 9.46
N ALA A 57 -10.90 -26.63 9.39
CA ALA A 57 -11.36 -27.89 10.00
C ALA A 57 -11.20 -29.13 9.09
N SER A 58 -11.09 -29.01 7.76
CA SER A 58 -10.97 -30.14 6.81
C SER A 58 -9.53 -30.45 6.37
N GLY A 59 -8.54 -29.77 6.95
CA GLY A 59 -7.13 -29.91 6.58
C GLY A 59 -6.81 -29.13 5.31
N GLY A 60 -6.11 -28.00 5.47
CA GLY A 60 -5.61 -27.22 4.33
C GLY A 60 -4.59 -28.01 3.50
N LEU A 61 -4.39 -27.58 2.24
CA LEU A 61 -3.37 -28.13 1.34
C LEU A 61 -2.02 -28.14 2.07
N GLY A 62 -1.45 -29.34 2.25
CA GLY A 62 -0.27 -29.59 3.07
C GLY A 62 0.92 -28.70 2.69
N GLY A 63 1.03 -27.57 3.38
CA GLY A 63 2.18 -26.67 3.37
C GLY A 63 2.43 -26.27 4.81
N GLY A 64 3.56 -26.69 5.36
CA GLY A 64 3.90 -26.53 6.77
C GLY A 64 3.83 -25.07 7.21
N GLY A 65 2.84 -24.74 8.05
CA GLY A 65 2.67 -23.38 8.55
C GLY A 65 1.40 -23.14 9.35
N GLY A 66 1.33 -23.72 10.56
CA GLY A 66 0.65 -23.13 11.72
C GLY A 66 -0.88 -23.28 11.86
N GLY A 67 -1.31 -24.31 12.60
CA GLY A 67 -2.52 -24.26 13.43
C GLY A 67 -3.46 -25.46 13.33
N CYS A 68 -3.35 -26.39 14.31
CA CYS A 68 -4.22 -27.50 14.74
C CYS A 68 -5.49 -27.91 13.94
N GLY A 69 -5.44 -28.01 12.61
CA GLY A 69 -6.45 -28.72 11.81
C GLY A 69 -6.25 -30.22 11.96
N CYS A 70 -6.85 -30.81 13.00
CA CYS A 70 -6.70 -32.22 13.36
C CYS A 70 -6.90 -33.14 12.14
N ASN A 71 -5.85 -33.90 11.81
CA ASN A 71 -5.98 -35.20 11.12
C ASN A 71 -6.63 -36.21 12.06
#